data_AF-A0A7W6CRA8-F1
#
_entry.id   AF-A0A7W6CRA8-F1
#
_cell.length_a   1.000
_cell.length_b   1.000
_cell.length_c   1.000
_cell.angle_alpha   90.00
_cell.angle_beta   90.00
_cell.angle_gamma   90.00
#
_symmetry.space_group_name_H-M   'P 1'
#
loop_
_entity.id
_entity.type
_entity.pdbx_description
1 polymer ?
#
loop_
_entity_poly.entity_id
_entity_poly.type
_entity_poly.pdbx_seq_one_letter_code
_entity_poly.pdbx_strand_id
1 'polypeptide(L)'
;MADDRDFDVREFTDRLAAMTEDELFGTMDELERASAAVPPAKRDDSDVFAKIALVETAIEDRFPGQLLAPYKDWQQRRHTTI
;
A
#
# COMPACT_ATOMS: atom_id res chain seq x y z
N MET A 1 -21.84 14.24 -5.12
CA MET A 1 -20.87 13.51 -5.95
C MET A 1 -20.08 12.62 -5.01
N ALA A 2 -20.63 11.44 -4.71
CA ALA A 2 -19.88 10.37 -4.08
C ALA A 2 -19.50 9.47 -5.24
N ASP A 3 -18.23 9.47 -5.62
CA ASP A 3 -17.68 8.41 -6.43
C ASP A 3 -17.52 7.23 -5.48
N ASP A 4 -18.66 6.62 -5.12
CA ASP A 4 -18.79 5.32 -4.46
C ASP A 4 -18.39 4.28 -5.51
N ARG A 5 -17.11 4.32 -5.93
CA ARG A 5 -16.52 3.23 -6.66
C ARG A 5 -16.28 2.14 -5.64
N ASP A 6 -17.21 1.20 -5.58
CA ASP A 6 -17.03 -0.12 -4.98
C ASP A 6 -15.60 -0.57 -5.32
N PHE A 7 -14.73 -0.61 -4.30
CA PHE A 7 -13.32 -0.83 -4.50
C PHE A 7 -13.12 -2.25 -5.06
N ASP A 8 -12.78 -2.34 -6.35
CA ASP A 8 -12.55 -3.64 -6.98
C ASP A 8 -11.19 -4.19 -6.56
N VAL A 9 -11.24 -5.12 -5.60
CA VAL A 9 -10.08 -5.83 -5.07
C VAL A 9 -9.30 -6.53 -6.17
N ARG A 10 -9.98 -7.16 -7.15
CA ARG A 10 -9.30 -7.94 -8.21
C ARG A 10 -8.53 -7.02 -9.14
N GLU A 11 -9.17 -5.95 -9.60
CA GLU A 11 -8.52 -4.96 -10.44
C GLU A 11 -7.28 -4.37 -9.75
N PHE A 12 -7.39 -4.10 -8.44
CA PHE A 12 -6.27 -3.57 -7.68
C PHE A 12 -5.15 -4.60 -7.54
N THR A 13 -5.44 -5.85 -7.17
CA THR A 13 -4.44 -6.92 -7.07
C THR A 13 -3.75 -7.20 -8.41
N ASP A 14 -4.47 -7.19 -9.53
CA ASP A 14 -3.89 -7.36 -10.87
C ASP A 14 -2.91 -6.22 -11.20
N ARG A 15 -3.24 -4.98 -10.85
CA ARG A 15 -2.32 -3.84 -10.98
C ARG A 15 -1.09 -4.00 -10.09
N LEU A 16 -1.28 -4.39 -8.83
CA LEU A 16 -0.18 -4.63 -7.91
C LEU A 16 0.76 -5.70 -8.46
N ALA A 17 0.26 -6.77 -9.07
CA ALA A 17 1.08 -7.82 -9.67
C ALA A 17 1.93 -7.34 -10.85
N ALA A 18 1.44 -6.34 -11.61
CA ALA A 18 2.16 -5.75 -12.74
C ALA A 18 3.20 -4.68 -12.34
N MET A 19 3.16 -4.18 -11.10
CA MET A 19 4.08 -3.16 -10.60
C MET A 19 5.49 -3.70 -10.33
N THR A 20 6.48 -2.86 -10.58
CA THR A 20 7.85 -3.03 -10.08
C THR A 20 7.91 -2.89 -8.55
N GLU A 21 9.01 -3.32 -7.95
CA GLU A 21 9.23 -3.20 -6.51
C GLU A 21 9.17 -1.73 -6.04
N ASP A 22 9.81 -0.81 -6.78
CA ASP A 22 9.78 0.63 -6.48
C ASP A 22 8.37 1.24 -6.56
N GLU A 23 7.56 0.85 -7.56
CA GLU A 23 6.18 1.31 -7.70
C GLU A 23 5.27 0.75 -6.60
N LEU A 24 5.46 -0.53 -6.24
CA LEU A 24 4.74 -1.17 -5.15
C LEU A 24 5.05 -0.49 -3.81
N PHE A 25 6.33 -0.23 -3.53
CA PHE A 25 6.75 0.49 -2.33
C PHE A 25 6.30 1.95 -2.34
N GLY A 26 6.31 2.61 -3.49
CA GLY A 26 5.70 3.93 -3.69
C GLY A 26 4.22 3.95 -3.31
N THR A 27 3.47 2.98 -3.81
CA THR A 27 2.05 2.84 -3.51
C THR A 27 1.80 2.62 -2.01
N MET A 28 2.62 1.80 -1.35
CA MET A 28 2.56 1.61 0.10
C MET A 28 2.77 2.93 0.85
N ASP A 29 3.81 3.70 0.49
CA ASP A 29 4.12 5.00 1.12
C ASP A 29 3.00 6.02 0.97
N GLU A 30 2.39 6.09 -0.22
CA GLU A 30 1.24 6.97 -0.47
C GLU A 30 0.01 6.57 0.36
N LEU A 31 -0.27 5.27 0.46
CA LEU A 31 -1.36 4.75 1.26
C LEU A 31 -1.14 4.96 2.76
N GLU A 32 0.07 4.77 3.27
CA GLU A 32 0.41 5.07 4.67
C GLU A 32 0.15 6.55 4.99
N ARG A 33 0.59 7.47 4.12
CA ARG A 33 0.31 8.91 4.25
C ARG A 33 -1.19 9.22 4.19
N ALA A 34 -1.92 8.59 3.26
CA ALA A 34 -3.36 8.74 3.14
C ALA A 34 -4.08 8.25 4.40
N SER A 35 -3.63 7.12 4.98
CA SER A 35 -4.21 6.53 6.20
C SER A 35 -4.05 7.45 7.42
N ALA A 36 -2.96 8.20 7.49
CA ALA A 36 -2.74 9.18 8.55
C ALA A 36 -3.76 10.34 8.51
N ALA A 37 -4.32 10.63 7.33
CA ALA A 37 -5.37 11.62 7.15
C ALA A 37 -6.79 11.08 7.42
N VAL A 38 -6.96 9.76 7.58
CA VAL A 38 -8.27 9.14 7.84
C VAL A 38 -8.64 9.26 9.34
N PRO A 39 -9.76 9.91 9.69
CA PRO A 39 -10.23 9.98 11.07
C PRO A 39 -10.49 8.58 11.65
N PRO A 40 -10.21 8.33 12.94
CA PRO A 40 -10.43 7.02 13.57
C PRO A 40 -11.83 6.46 13.36
N ALA A 41 -12.86 7.32 13.42
CA ALA A 41 -14.26 6.94 13.24
C ALA A 41 -14.65 6.55 11.81
N LYS A 42 -13.75 6.70 10.82
CA LYS A 42 -13.99 6.37 9.41
C LYS A 42 -13.02 5.31 8.89
N ARG A 43 -12.25 4.67 9.77
CA ARG A 43 -11.25 3.67 9.36
C ARG A 43 -11.88 2.43 8.77
N ASP A 44 -12.97 1.95 9.37
CA ASP A 44 -13.68 0.75 8.92
C ASP A 44 -14.37 0.95 7.55
N ASP A 45 -14.81 2.17 7.26
CA ASP A 45 -15.41 2.55 5.97
C ASP A 45 -14.38 3.00 4.92
N SER A 46 -13.07 2.94 5.24
CA SER A 46 -12.02 3.44 4.36
C SER A 46 -11.30 2.33 3.62
N ASP A 47 -11.40 2.36 2.29
CA ASP A 47 -10.65 1.46 1.42
C ASP A 47 -9.12 1.59 1.55
N VAL A 48 -8.62 2.66 2.18
CA VAL A 48 -7.18 2.86 2.36
C VAL A 48 -6.57 1.72 3.16
N PHE A 49 -7.22 1.26 4.23
CA PHE A 49 -6.69 0.17 5.04
C PHE A 49 -6.80 -1.19 4.34
N ALA A 50 -7.89 -1.40 3.57
CA ALA A 50 -8.02 -2.58 2.72
C ALA A 50 -6.92 -2.62 1.64
N LYS A 51 -6.62 -1.47 1.01
CA LYS A 51 -5.54 -1.34 0.02
C LYS A 51 -4.17 -1.56 0.64
N ILE A 52 -3.92 -1.07 1.85
CA ILE A 52 -2.68 -1.34 2.60
C ILE A 52 -2.50 -2.84 2.76
N ALA A 53 -3.49 -3.57 3.28
CA ALA A 53 -3.39 -5.02 3.47
C ALA A 53 -3.11 -5.78 2.16
N LEU A 54 -3.67 -5.34 1.04
CA LEU A 54 -3.41 -5.93 -0.28
C LEU A 54 -1.97 -5.66 -0.77
N VAL A 55 -1.46 -4.45 -0.52
CA VAL A 55 -0.06 -4.11 -0.81
C VAL A 55 0.89 -4.90 0.08
N GLU A 56 0.61 -5.03 1.38
CA GLU A 56 1.38 -5.87 2.30
C GLU A 56 1.44 -7.33 1.81
N THR A 57 0.31 -7.86 1.36
CA THR A 57 0.23 -9.21 0.78
C THR A 57 1.06 -9.32 -0.50
N ALA A 58 1.00 -8.32 -1.38
CA ALA A 58 1.78 -8.29 -2.62
C ALA A 58 3.30 -8.12 -2.39
N ILE A 59 3.70 -7.51 -1.27
CA ILE A 59 5.08 -7.45 -0.82
C ILE A 59 5.52 -8.83 -0.30
N GLU A 60 4.72 -9.46 0.56
CA GLU A 60 5.03 -10.80 1.10
C GLU A 60 5.12 -11.86 0.00
N ASP A 61 4.28 -11.79 -1.03
CA ASP A 61 4.34 -12.72 -2.18
C ASP A 61 5.67 -12.60 -2.96
N ARG A 62 6.20 -11.38 -3.11
CA ARG A 62 7.49 -11.12 -3.77
C ARG A 62 8.68 -11.44 -2.88
N PHE A 63 8.55 -11.23 -1.57
CA PHE A 63 9.62 -11.38 -0.57
C PHE A 63 9.18 -12.30 0.58
N PRO A 64 8.96 -13.59 0.32
CA PRO A 64 8.39 -14.50 1.30
C PRO A 64 9.24 -14.60 2.56
N GLY A 65 8.60 -14.44 3.71
CA GLY A 65 9.22 -14.50 5.04
C GLY A 65 9.95 -13.22 5.46
N GLN A 66 9.95 -12.17 4.64
CA GLN A 66 10.61 -10.89 4.94
C GLN A 66 9.65 -9.83 5.48
N LEU A 67 8.33 -10.06 5.42
CA LEU A 67 7.32 -9.10 5.86
C LEU A 67 7.57 -7.74 5.17
N LEU A 68 7.50 -6.64 5.92
CA LEU A 68 7.77 -5.29 5.44
C LEU A 68 9.25 -4.88 5.50
N ALA A 69 10.19 -5.79 5.75
CA ALA A 69 11.62 -5.43 5.81
C ALA A 69 12.13 -4.78 4.50
N PRO A 70 11.84 -5.32 3.30
CA PRO A 70 12.30 -4.73 2.03
C PRO A 70 11.76 -3.31 1.81
N TYR A 71 10.50 -3.08 2.18
CA TYR A 71 9.87 -1.76 2.12
C TYR A 71 10.54 -0.76 3.06
N LYS A 72 10.81 -1.16 4.30
CA LYS A 72 11.49 -0.31 5.30
C LYS A 72 12.93 0.04 4.90
N ASP A 73 13.65 -0.90 4.28
CA ASP A 73 14.99 -0.63 3.74
C ASP A 73 14.93 0.37 2.57
N TRP A 74 13.94 0.22 1.70
CA TRP A 74 13.70 1.17 0.61
C TRP A 74 13.35 2.58 1.13
N GLN A 75 12.48 2.69 2.14
CA GLN A 75 12.15 3.97 2.77
C GLN A 75 13.40 4.65 3.35
N GLN A 76 14.25 3.90 4.06
CA GLN A 76 15.50 4.41 4.61
C GLN A 76 16.44 4.95 3.52
N ARG A 77 16.62 4.23 2.41
CA ARG A 77 17.45 4.69 1.28
C ARG A 77 16.97 6.03 0.71
N ARG A 78 15.64 6.22 0.61
CA ARG A 78 15.05 7.48 0.15
C ARG A 78 15.27 8.62 1.13
N HIS A 79 15.23 8.33 2.44
CA HIS A 79 15.46 9.33 3.49
C HIS A 79 16.94 9.67 3.70
N THR A 80 17.86 8.76 3.37
CA THR A 80 19.32 8.94 3.49
C THR A 80 19.94 9.71 2.32
N THR A 81 19.16 10.12 1.31
CA THR A 81 19.64 11.04 0.27
C THR A 81 19.56 12.49 0.80
N ILE A 82 20.58 12.89 1.58
CA ILE A 82 20.80 14.27 2.03
C ILE A 82 22.29 14.62 1.89
#